data_AF-A0A7C9BEA5-F1
#
_entry.id   AF-A0A7C9BEA5-F1
#
_cell.length_a   1.000
_cell.length_b   1.000
_cell.length_c   1.000
_cell.angle_alpha   90.00
_cell.angle_beta   90.00
_cell.angle_gamma   90.00
#
_symmetry.space_group_name_H-M   'P 1'
#
loop_
_entity.id
_entity.type
_entity.pdbx_description
1 polymer ?
#
loop_
_entity_poly.entity_id
_entity_poly.type
_entity_poly.pdbx_seq_one_letter_code
_entity_poly.pdbx_strand_id
1 'polypeptide(L)'
;MSIRKIDIQAVGPVQVPATPTGPRGPKGWTPVFVSLSDGFRKLVRITGWTGGVAPMPPTGFLGAAGLTDVIADAMDFAPRGLTHIEQDADGSLVLHYNDGTQQAIPAYFADVLEKVADFSAKYEDFLPKYEEVNNDTVSVTMSRADVENRQADIIERQEDIAERHGDIAAKHQEVDNDAVSVTMSRADVQGWYVTIQGWFNAISGWFPSIQTMYDAIAGWFPQIEVWQQQVSDNVALSEAKRVEVNGLVNQAAAIVFSGSTDWPTVPPLSSWHCDSGELDPRLELAFTGNLTTCDRRGILRSAPQAARALHYDALTGKCLGLPVWPSSENVLLRSGNLSVSPWVVTGAGAVAQQADGYLITLDNTQADILFSQTSAIPAAGETWTGSIVLKAGSIADIGKEVVLQLRRVGGTYIQSSVSIVLAEEYQTVSVKVTLGSDNTGGLRYYIVKAGSNPAAAIIAKMPGLEKKTLRTPHIPTADVPASRGNASVYMLGRAFESVYDKREWTQVIECDMLEAGGVEDFLYNTTGAPNSVYSIRRSANSTIVILVRSNALSGDYVLGSFPGTGILKVAARFKKGAFAASMNGGAVVSTSHNDLGTNTTAGWYGSFSGIPVQGKYLREITTYGPGITDSQLVALSRI
;
A
#
# COMPACT_ATOMS: atom_id res chain seq x y z
N MET A 1 9.50 -42.83 -88.73
CA MET A 1 10.02 -43.27 -90.05
C MET A 1 9.01 -42.82 -91.10
N SER A 2 9.34 -41.81 -91.91
CA SER A 2 8.45 -41.21 -92.90
C SER A 2 8.90 -41.61 -94.31
N ILE A 3 7.96 -42.14 -95.10
CA ILE A 3 8.07 -42.62 -96.49
C ILE A 3 7.07 -41.70 -97.24
N ARG A 4 7.34 -41.04 -98.38
CA ARG A 4 7.97 -41.44 -99.64
C ARG A 4 8.16 -40.17 -100.49
N LYS A 5 9.10 -40.17 -101.44
CA LYS A 5 9.01 -39.32 -102.64
C LYS A 5 9.54 -40.08 -103.84
N ILE A 6 8.71 -40.25 -104.88
CA ILE A 6 9.13 -40.68 -106.21
C ILE A 6 8.29 -39.87 -107.20
N ASP A 7 8.94 -38.96 -107.92
CA ASP A 7 8.38 -38.25 -109.07
C ASP A 7 9.01 -38.86 -110.34
N ILE A 8 8.18 -39.22 -111.32
CA ILE A 8 8.60 -39.65 -112.66
C ILE A 8 7.77 -38.89 -113.69
N GLN A 9 8.43 -38.18 -114.61
CA GLN A 9 7.99 -37.84 -115.97
C GLN A 9 9.16 -37.14 -116.71
N ALA A 10 9.37 -37.23 -118.02
CA ALA A 10 8.46 -37.55 -119.11
C ALA A 10 9.19 -38.21 -120.31
N VAL A 11 8.41 -38.97 -121.08
CA VAL A 11 8.78 -39.62 -122.35
C VAL A 11 8.57 -38.64 -123.51
N GLY A 12 9.44 -38.68 -124.53
CA GLY A 12 9.18 -38.07 -125.84
C GLY A 12 9.16 -39.14 -126.94
N PRO A 13 8.06 -39.30 -127.71
CA PRO A 13 8.01 -40.18 -128.87
C PRO A 13 8.51 -39.47 -130.14
N VAL A 14 9.29 -40.17 -130.95
CA VAL A 14 9.79 -39.72 -132.26
C VAL A 14 8.66 -39.72 -133.30
N GLN A 15 8.48 -38.60 -133.99
CA GLN A 15 7.58 -38.43 -135.13
C GLN A 15 8.14 -39.11 -136.38
N VAL A 16 7.30 -39.87 -137.10
CA VAL A 16 7.56 -40.35 -138.46
C VAL A 16 6.64 -39.57 -139.42
N PRO A 17 7.17 -38.64 -140.24
CA PRO A 17 6.38 -38.04 -141.30
C PRO A 17 6.23 -39.00 -142.48
N ALA A 18 5.00 -39.49 -142.58
CA ALA A 18 4.19 -39.75 -143.76
C ALA A 18 4.88 -39.86 -145.12
N THR A 19 4.60 -40.98 -145.79
CA THR A 19 4.34 -41.02 -147.23
C THR A 19 3.64 -42.35 -147.54
N PRO A 20 2.99 -42.49 -148.70
CA PRO A 20 1.81 -41.79 -149.16
C PRO A 20 0.64 -42.80 -149.27
N THR A 21 -0.60 -42.33 -149.22
CA THR A 21 -1.77 -43.21 -149.36
C THR A 21 -1.86 -43.74 -150.79
N GLY A 22 -1.66 -45.06 -150.92
CA GLY A 22 -1.82 -45.78 -152.17
C GLY A 22 -3.28 -45.85 -152.65
N PRO A 23 -3.50 -46.29 -153.90
CA PRO A 23 -4.81 -46.36 -154.52
C PRO A 23 -5.82 -47.14 -153.68
N ARG A 24 -7.06 -46.61 -153.61
CA ARG A 24 -8.16 -47.15 -152.80
C ARG A 24 -8.44 -48.60 -153.19
N GLY A 25 -8.13 -49.53 -152.28
CA GLY A 25 -8.32 -50.96 -152.48
C GLY A 25 -9.81 -51.35 -152.63
N PRO A 26 -10.11 -52.51 -153.25
CA PRO A 26 -11.47 -52.98 -153.43
C PRO A 26 -12.21 -53.13 -152.08
N LYS A 27 -13.53 -52.89 -152.09
CA LYS A 27 -14.41 -52.89 -150.90
C LYS A 27 -14.32 -54.23 -150.12
N GLY A 28 -13.52 -54.27 -149.05
CA GLY A 28 -13.27 -55.45 -148.20
C GLY A 28 -14.28 -55.64 -147.05
N TRP A 29 -14.13 -56.75 -146.33
CA TRP A 29 -14.94 -57.13 -145.16
C TRP A 29 -14.27 -56.72 -143.83
N THR A 30 -15.05 -56.26 -142.84
CA THR A 30 -14.59 -55.91 -141.47
C THR A 30 -15.12 -56.92 -140.44
N PRO A 31 -14.27 -57.51 -139.56
CA PRO A 31 -14.71 -58.54 -138.62
C PRO A 31 -15.47 -57.96 -137.43
N VAL A 32 -16.40 -58.76 -136.89
CA VAL A 32 -17.10 -58.52 -135.62
C VAL A 32 -16.56 -59.49 -134.58
N PHE A 33 -16.03 -58.96 -133.49
CA PHE A 33 -15.43 -59.76 -132.40
C PHE A 33 -16.38 -59.94 -131.22
N VAL A 34 -16.28 -61.08 -130.55
CA VAL A 34 -16.83 -61.32 -129.22
C VAL A 34 -15.73 -61.87 -128.31
N SER A 35 -15.70 -61.43 -127.05
CA SER A 35 -14.86 -62.06 -126.04
C SER A 35 -15.64 -63.17 -125.33
N LEU A 36 -14.99 -64.31 -125.18
CA LEU A 36 -15.51 -65.50 -124.51
C LEU A 36 -14.55 -65.91 -123.39
N SER A 37 -14.98 -66.76 -122.47
CA SER A 37 -14.10 -67.34 -121.46
C SER A 37 -14.23 -68.85 -121.49
N ASP A 38 -13.09 -69.56 -121.47
CA ASP A 38 -13.05 -70.99 -121.14
C ASP A 38 -12.18 -71.17 -119.90
N GLY A 39 -12.81 -71.63 -118.81
CA GLY A 39 -12.19 -71.64 -117.49
C GLY A 39 -11.61 -70.27 -117.09
N PHE A 40 -10.31 -70.25 -116.80
CA PHE A 40 -9.57 -69.05 -116.39
C PHE A 40 -9.04 -68.21 -117.57
N ARG A 41 -9.19 -68.68 -118.82
CA ARG A 41 -8.71 -67.98 -120.02
C ARG A 41 -9.77 -67.02 -120.56
N LYS A 42 -9.32 -65.87 -121.07
CA LYS A 42 -10.16 -64.92 -121.84
C LYS A 42 -9.81 -65.02 -123.32
N LEU A 43 -10.75 -65.48 -124.13
CA LEU A 43 -10.59 -65.76 -125.57
C LEU A 43 -11.33 -64.71 -126.41
N VAL A 44 -10.97 -64.58 -127.69
CA VAL A 44 -11.65 -63.69 -128.66
C VAL A 44 -12.03 -64.49 -129.92
N ARG A 45 -13.29 -64.35 -130.37
CA ARG A 45 -13.83 -64.99 -131.59
C ARG A 45 -14.37 -63.96 -132.56
N ILE A 46 -14.05 -64.08 -133.84
CA ILE A 46 -14.77 -63.40 -134.92
C ILE A 46 -16.06 -64.19 -135.17
N THR A 47 -17.21 -63.56 -134.97
CA THR A 47 -18.53 -64.20 -135.14
C THR A 47 -19.23 -63.81 -136.44
N GLY A 48 -18.73 -62.79 -137.12
CA GLY A 48 -19.28 -62.34 -138.39
C GLY A 48 -18.40 -61.28 -139.03
N TRP A 49 -18.80 -60.86 -140.21
CA TRP A 49 -18.17 -59.75 -140.93
C TRP A 49 -19.24 -58.79 -141.45
N THR A 50 -18.89 -57.53 -141.60
CA THR A 50 -19.76 -56.48 -142.14
C THR A 50 -19.08 -55.77 -143.32
N GLY A 51 -19.85 -55.32 -144.31
CA GLY A 51 -19.33 -54.67 -145.53
C GLY A 51 -19.26 -55.60 -146.75
N GLY A 52 -18.18 -55.49 -147.53
CA GLY A 52 -17.80 -56.39 -148.63
C GLY A 52 -18.75 -56.52 -149.84
N VAL A 53 -18.21 -56.98 -150.98
CA VAL A 53 -19.01 -57.32 -152.19
C VAL A 53 -18.62 -58.70 -152.77
N ALA A 54 -17.53 -59.29 -152.28
CA ALA A 54 -17.08 -60.65 -152.60
C ALA A 54 -17.55 -61.64 -151.51
N PRO A 55 -17.41 -62.98 -151.67
CA PRO A 55 -17.82 -63.93 -150.64
C PRO A 55 -17.20 -63.62 -149.27
N MET A 56 -18.00 -63.72 -148.21
CA MET A 56 -17.59 -63.39 -146.84
C MET A 56 -16.49 -64.35 -146.34
N PRO A 57 -15.43 -63.85 -145.67
CA PRO A 57 -14.42 -64.71 -145.05
C PRO A 57 -15.02 -65.62 -143.96
N PRO A 58 -14.35 -66.74 -143.64
CA PRO A 58 -14.71 -67.59 -142.51
C PRO A 58 -14.72 -66.82 -141.19
N THR A 59 -15.50 -67.31 -140.23
CA THR A 59 -15.53 -66.84 -138.83
C THR A 59 -14.82 -67.88 -137.96
N GLY A 60 -14.38 -67.53 -136.74
CA GLY A 60 -13.54 -68.42 -135.91
C GLY A 60 -12.87 -67.71 -134.73
N PHE A 61 -12.21 -68.44 -133.84
CA PHE A 61 -11.39 -67.92 -132.75
C PHE A 61 -10.05 -67.40 -133.25
N LEU A 62 -9.52 -66.37 -132.59
CA LEU A 62 -8.15 -65.92 -132.81
C LEU A 62 -7.20 -66.86 -132.07
N GLY A 63 -6.53 -67.74 -132.83
CA GLY A 63 -5.43 -68.56 -132.34
C GLY A 63 -4.08 -67.95 -132.68
N ALA A 64 -3.01 -68.52 -132.11
CA ALA A 64 -1.64 -68.03 -132.28
C ALA A 64 -1.16 -68.02 -133.76
N ALA A 65 -1.73 -68.87 -134.62
CA ALA A 65 -1.39 -68.98 -136.05
C ALA A 65 -2.42 -68.35 -137.00
N GLY A 66 -3.55 -67.82 -136.48
CA GLY A 66 -4.64 -67.27 -137.29
C GLY A 66 -6.02 -67.70 -136.79
N LEU A 67 -7.03 -67.58 -137.68
CA LEU A 67 -8.41 -67.97 -137.38
C LEU A 67 -8.55 -69.50 -137.30
N THR A 68 -9.06 -69.99 -136.18
CA THR A 68 -9.33 -71.42 -135.93
C THR A 68 -10.75 -71.60 -135.40
N ASP A 69 -11.46 -72.63 -135.83
CA ASP A 69 -12.77 -72.96 -135.25
C ASP A 69 -12.66 -73.77 -133.95
N VAL A 70 -11.46 -74.20 -133.57
CA VAL A 70 -11.19 -75.00 -132.37
C VAL A 70 -10.85 -74.08 -131.19
N ILE A 71 -11.70 -74.09 -130.15
CA ILE A 71 -11.53 -73.22 -128.97
C ILE A 71 -10.24 -73.50 -128.18
N ALA A 72 -9.76 -74.75 -128.18
CA ALA A 72 -8.54 -75.13 -127.46
C ALA A 72 -7.30 -74.38 -127.98
N ASP A 73 -7.26 -74.12 -129.29
CA ASP A 73 -6.15 -73.43 -129.98
C ASP A 73 -6.29 -71.89 -129.93
N ALA A 74 -7.36 -71.38 -129.34
CA ALA A 74 -7.56 -69.95 -129.14
C ALA A 74 -6.55 -69.39 -128.13
N MET A 75 -6.06 -68.19 -128.39
CA MET A 75 -5.09 -67.51 -127.53
C MET A 75 -5.78 -66.88 -126.32
N ASP A 76 -5.15 -66.98 -125.14
CA ASP A 76 -5.59 -66.29 -123.92
C ASP A 76 -5.06 -64.86 -123.88
N PHE A 77 -5.96 -63.90 -123.70
CA PHE A 77 -5.65 -62.47 -123.69
C PHE A 77 -5.52 -61.88 -122.26
N ALA A 78 -5.62 -62.68 -121.18
CA ALA A 78 -5.46 -62.20 -119.78
C ALA A 78 -4.71 -63.18 -118.84
N PRO A 79 -3.36 -63.29 -118.93
CA PRO A 79 -2.63 -64.44 -118.38
C PRO A 79 -2.41 -64.50 -116.85
N ARG A 80 -2.69 -63.44 -116.07
CA ARG A 80 -2.36 -63.38 -114.62
C ARG A 80 -3.59 -63.31 -113.71
N GLY A 81 -3.89 -64.37 -112.96
CA GLY A 81 -5.00 -64.51 -112.01
C GLY A 81 -4.57 -65.22 -110.71
N LEU A 82 -5.13 -64.81 -109.56
CA LEU A 82 -4.82 -65.39 -108.24
C LEU A 82 -5.42 -66.80 -108.11
N THR A 83 -4.68 -67.73 -107.51
CA THR A 83 -5.07 -69.15 -107.38
C THR A 83 -5.29 -69.60 -105.94
N HIS A 84 -4.46 -69.17 -105.00
CA HIS A 84 -4.53 -69.63 -103.60
C HIS A 84 -3.82 -68.67 -102.63
N ILE A 85 -4.17 -68.75 -101.34
CA ILE A 85 -3.54 -68.01 -100.24
C ILE A 85 -3.23 -69.00 -99.12
N GLU A 86 -1.99 -69.01 -98.64
CA GLU A 86 -1.56 -69.81 -97.49
C GLU A 86 -0.86 -68.97 -96.42
N GLN A 87 -0.75 -69.52 -95.22
CA GLN A 87 0.05 -68.94 -94.15
C GLN A 87 1.33 -69.77 -93.98
N ASP A 88 2.47 -69.11 -94.07
CA ASP A 88 3.78 -69.74 -93.94
C ASP A 88 4.13 -69.97 -92.44
N ALA A 89 5.14 -70.79 -92.19
CA ALA A 89 5.53 -71.22 -90.83
C ALA A 89 6.03 -70.05 -89.94
N ASP A 90 6.45 -68.95 -90.55
CA ASP A 90 6.84 -67.71 -89.86
C ASP A 90 5.63 -66.80 -89.52
N GLY A 91 4.41 -67.23 -89.86
CA GLY A 91 3.16 -66.50 -89.63
C GLY A 91 2.81 -65.49 -90.71
N SER A 92 3.64 -65.34 -91.75
CA SER A 92 3.39 -64.47 -92.91
C SER A 92 2.32 -65.05 -93.83
N LEU A 93 1.54 -64.20 -94.49
CA LEU A 93 0.55 -64.65 -95.50
C LEU A 93 1.15 -64.60 -96.90
N VAL A 94 1.01 -65.67 -97.68
CA VAL A 94 1.56 -65.80 -99.04
C VAL A 94 0.45 -65.97 -100.07
N LEU A 95 0.43 -65.12 -101.09
CA LEU A 95 -0.52 -65.13 -102.21
C LEU A 95 0.12 -65.83 -103.43
N HIS A 96 -0.58 -66.80 -104.04
CA HIS A 96 -0.11 -67.58 -105.20
C HIS A 96 -0.89 -67.26 -106.47
N TYR A 97 -0.20 -67.00 -107.59
CA TYR A 97 -0.80 -66.66 -108.89
C TYR A 97 -0.65 -67.81 -109.91
N ASN A 98 -1.56 -67.84 -110.90
CA ASN A 98 -1.64 -68.88 -111.94
C ASN A 98 -0.44 -68.92 -112.90
N ASP A 99 0.39 -67.88 -112.89
CA ASP A 99 1.65 -67.81 -113.63
C ASP A 99 2.84 -68.36 -112.82
N GLY A 100 2.58 -68.90 -111.62
CA GLY A 100 3.57 -69.48 -110.71
C GLY A 100 4.28 -68.49 -109.79
N THR A 101 3.91 -67.20 -109.82
CA THR A 101 4.51 -66.19 -108.94
C THR A 101 3.83 -66.13 -107.57
N GLN A 102 4.57 -65.65 -106.56
CA GLN A 102 4.09 -65.51 -105.18
C GLN A 102 4.39 -64.12 -104.58
N GLN A 103 3.58 -63.68 -103.63
CA GLN A 103 3.80 -62.44 -102.86
C GLN A 103 3.55 -62.67 -101.36
N ALA A 104 4.53 -62.33 -100.51
CA ALA A 104 4.45 -62.49 -99.05
C ALA A 104 4.09 -61.19 -98.32
N ILE A 105 3.33 -61.31 -97.22
CA ILE A 105 2.92 -60.24 -96.30
C ILE A 105 3.41 -60.59 -94.88
N PRO A 106 4.35 -59.81 -94.28
CA PRO A 106 5.00 -60.16 -93.00
C PRO A 106 4.11 -60.14 -91.75
N ALA A 107 4.46 -60.97 -90.76
CA ALA A 107 3.74 -61.16 -89.49
C ALA A 107 3.97 -60.05 -88.43
N TYR A 108 3.48 -58.82 -88.66
CA TYR A 108 3.68 -57.67 -87.75
C TYR A 108 3.04 -57.81 -86.35
N PHE A 109 2.15 -58.80 -86.15
CA PHE A 109 1.40 -58.98 -84.89
C PHE A 109 2.15 -59.75 -83.80
N ALA A 110 3.26 -60.41 -84.09
CA ALA A 110 4.00 -61.21 -83.12
C ALA A 110 4.75 -60.36 -82.05
N ASP A 111 5.45 -59.30 -82.46
CA ASP A 111 6.20 -58.39 -81.55
C ASP A 111 5.27 -57.66 -80.56
N VAL A 112 4.04 -57.35 -80.97
CA VAL A 112 3.05 -56.73 -80.09
C VAL A 112 2.61 -57.69 -78.99
N LEU A 113 2.40 -58.96 -79.32
CA LEU A 113 2.02 -59.97 -78.33
C LEU A 113 3.14 -60.24 -77.31
N GLU A 114 4.39 -60.19 -77.75
CA GLU A 114 5.55 -60.33 -76.85
C GLU A 114 5.65 -59.17 -75.85
N LYS A 115 5.46 -57.93 -76.31
CA LYS A 115 5.44 -56.75 -75.42
C LYS A 115 4.28 -56.76 -74.42
N VAL A 116 3.12 -57.28 -74.82
CA VAL A 116 1.98 -57.47 -73.91
C VAL A 116 2.29 -58.52 -72.85
N ALA A 117 2.98 -59.60 -73.22
CA ALA A 117 3.42 -60.62 -72.27
C ALA A 117 4.45 -60.07 -71.27
N ASP A 118 5.45 -59.30 -71.72
CA ASP A 118 6.44 -58.63 -70.86
C ASP A 118 5.79 -57.63 -69.89
N PHE A 119 4.82 -56.82 -70.37
CA PHE A 119 4.07 -55.90 -69.52
C PHE A 119 3.24 -56.63 -68.46
N SER A 120 2.54 -57.70 -68.84
CA SER A 120 1.77 -58.53 -67.92
C SER A 120 2.67 -59.15 -66.85
N ALA A 121 3.85 -59.67 -67.22
CA ALA A 121 4.81 -60.24 -66.26
C ALA A 121 5.31 -59.18 -65.26
N LYS A 122 5.65 -57.97 -65.74
CA LYS A 122 6.05 -56.85 -64.87
C LYS A 122 4.92 -56.42 -63.93
N TYR A 123 3.67 -56.42 -64.41
CA TYR A 123 2.52 -56.09 -63.58
C TYR A 123 2.34 -57.09 -62.43
N GLU A 124 2.56 -58.38 -62.70
CA GLU A 124 2.58 -59.41 -61.64
C GLU A 124 3.71 -59.18 -60.63
N ASP A 125 4.90 -58.73 -61.06
CA ASP A 125 5.99 -58.36 -60.15
C ASP A 125 5.71 -57.09 -59.31
N PHE A 126 4.86 -56.17 -59.80
CA PHE A 126 4.50 -54.94 -59.10
C PHE A 126 3.43 -55.15 -58.02
N LEU A 127 2.51 -56.10 -58.22
CA LEU A 127 1.41 -56.39 -57.30
C LEU A 127 1.89 -56.67 -55.86
N PRO A 128 2.85 -57.58 -55.61
CA PRO A 128 3.36 -57.86 -54.25
C PRO A 128 4.02 -56.65 -53.59
N LYS A 129 4.75 -55.84 -54.38
CA LYS A 129 5.41 -54.62 -53.87
C LYS A 129 4.39 -53.56 -53.47
N TYR A 130 3.29 -53.44 -54.21
CA TYR A 130 2.21 -52.55 -53.83
C TYR A 130 1.55 -53.00 -52.50
N GLU A 131 1.31 -54.30 -52.34
CA GLU A 131 0.77 -54.84 -51.09
C GLU A 131 1.73 -54.64 -49.90
N GLU A 132 3.04 -54.83 -50.10
CA GLU A 132 4.08 -54.55 -49.10
C GLU A 132 4.05 -53.09 -48.66
N VAL A 133 4.04 -52.14 -49.62
CA VAL A 133 3.94 -50.71 -49.32
C VAL A 133 2.63 -50.37 -48.58
N ASN A 134 1.53 -51.01 -48.94
CA ASN A 134 0.25 -50.80 -48.25
C ASN A 134 0.29 -51.31 -46.80
N ASN A 135 0.90 -52.48 -46.56
CA ASN A 135 1.10 -53.03 -45.24
C ASN A 135 2.05 -52.17 -44.38
N ASP A 136 3.14 -51.68 -44.96
CA ASP A 136 4.05 -50.75 -44.31
C ASP A 136 3.35 -49.44 -43.95
N THR A 137 2.49 -48.93 -44.83
CA THR A 137 1.69 -47.72 -44.57
C THR A 137 0.78 -47.91 -43.36
N VAL A 138 0.13 -49.08 -43.24
CA VAL A 138 -0.69 -49.44 -42.07
C VAL A 138 0.18 -49.53 -40.80
N SER A 139 1.33 -50.20 -40.87
CA SER A 139 2.28 -50.33 -39.76
C SER A 139 2.80 -48.98 -39.26
N VAL A 140 3.17 -48.08 -40.17
CA VAL A 140 3.59 -46.71 -39.86
C VAL A 140 2.45 -45.92 -39.21
N THR A 141 1.22 -46.09 -39.70
CA THR A 141 0.04 -45.42 -39.13
C THR A 141 -0.21 -45.86 -37.68
N MET A 142 -0.10 -47.16 -37.39
CA MET A 142 -0.21 -47.67 -36.01
C MET A 142 0.93 -47.15 -35.13
N SER A 143 2.17 -47.19 -35.63
CA SER A 143 3.34 -46.68 -34.89
C SER A 143 3.20 -45.19 -34.57
N ARG A 144 2.62 -44.41 -35.49
CA ARG A 144 2.31 -43.00 -35.26
C ARG A 144 1.29 -42.82 -34.14
N ALA A 145 0.21 -43.60 -34.14
CA ALA A 145 -0.79 -43.55 -33.07
C ALA A 145 -0.18 -43.91 -31.70
N ASP A 146 0.71 -44.89 -31.65
CA ASP A 146 1.45 -45.25 -30.42
C ASP A 146 2.34 -44.11 -29.94
N VAL A 147 3.02 -43.41 -30.85
CA VAL A 147 3.83 -42.23 -30.51
C VAL A 147 2.94 -41.10 -29.99
N GLU A 148 1.80 -40.85 -30.61
CA GLU A 148 0.83 -39.84 -30.17
C GLU A 148 0.29 -40.15 -28.75
N ASN A 149 -0.02 -41.42 -28.46
CA ASN A 149 -0.42 -41.84 -27.11
C ASN A 149 0.71 -41.65 -26.08
N ARG A 150 1.93 -42.07 -26.40
CA ARG A 150 3.10 -41.86 -25.52
C ARG A 150 3.39 -40.38 -25.30
N GLN A 151 3.13 -39.55 -26.29
CA GLN A 151 3.27 -38.10 -26.16
C GLN A 151 2.23 -37.54 -25.17
N ALA A 152 1.00 -38.03 -25.20
CA ALA A 152 -0.03 -37.66 -24.22
C ALA A 152 0.38 -38.08 -22.80
N ASP A 153 0.86 -39.31 -22.61
CA ASP A 153 1.35 -39.79 -21.31
C ASP A 153 2.53 -38.95 -20.78
N ILE A 154 3.42 -38.49 -21.67
CA ILE A 154 4.54 -37.62 -21.30
C ILE A 154 4.03 -36.25 -20.83
N ILE A 155 3.03 -35.69 -21.51
CA ILE A 155 2.44 -34.39 -21.15
C ILE A 155 1.79 -34.50 -19.76
N GLU A 156 1.01 -35.54 -19.49
CA GLU A 156 0.39 -35.77 -18.18
C GLU A 156 1.45 -35.88 -17.07
N ARG A 157 2.53 -36.63 -17.31
CA ARG A 157 3.65 -36.71 -16.35
C ARG A 157 4.37 -35.37 -16.15
N GLN A 158 4.44 -34.53 -17.17
CA GLN A 158 5.03 -33.19 -17.04
C GLN A 158 4.16 -32.28 -16.16
N GLU A 159 2.84 -32.40 -16.27
CA GLU A 159 1.89 -31.71 -15.40
C GLU A 159 2.03 -32.19 -13.95
N ASP A 160 2.07 -33.51 -13.72
CA ASP A 160 2.32 -34.11 -12.39
C ASP A 160 3.64 -33.63 -11.77
N ILE A 161 4.71 -33.56 -12.57
CA ILE A 161 6.02 -33.08 -12.11
C ILE A 161 5.95 -31.60 -11.75
N ALA A 162 5.25 -30.78 -12.55
CA ALA A 162 5.07 -29.37 -12.28
C ALA A 162 4.30 -29.13 -10.97
N GLU A 163 3.25 -29.91 -10.71
CA GLU A 163 2.49 -29.86 -9.45
C GLU A 163 3.38 -30.23 -8.25
N ARG A 164 4.13 -31.35 -8.35
CA ARG A 164 5.08 -31.76 -7.29
C ARG A 164 6.17 -30.73 -7.05
N HIS A 165 6.65 -30.05 -8.09
CA HIS A 165 7.59 -28.94 -7.93
C HIS A 165 6.96 -27.76 -7.17
N GLY A 166 5.69 -27.46 -7.43
CA GLY A 166 4.91 -26.50 -6.66
C GLY A 166 4.81 -26.88 -5.17
N ASP A 167 4.47 -28.12 -4.89
CA ASP A 167 4.39 -28.65 -3.51
C ASP A 167 5.74 -28.58 -2.78
N ILE A 168 6.84 -28.95 -3.46
CA ILE A 168 8.19 -28.88 -2.90
C ILE A 168 8.57 -27.43 -2.60
N ALA A 169 8.26 -26.49 -3.50
CA ALA A 169 8.53 -25.07 -3.27
C ALA A 169 7.74 -24.52 -2.07
N ALA A 170 6.46 -24.91 -1.92
CA ALA A 170 5.65 -24.55 -0.76
C ALA A 170 6.24 -25.13 0.54
N LYS A 171 6.66 -26.40 0.53
CA LYS A 171 7.33 -27.03 1.68
C LYS A 171 8.65 -26.37 2.02
N HIS A 172 9.42 -25.93 1.03
CA HIS A 172 10.65 -25.20 1.27
C HIS A 172 10.38 -23.86 1.96
N GLN A 173 9.36 -23.12 1.53
CA GLN A 173 8.95 -21.87 2.16
C GLN A 173 8.48 -22.08 3.61
N GLU A 174 7.75 -23.17 3.90
CA GLU A 174 7.39 -23.55 5.28
C GLU A 174 8.64 -23.77 6.14
N VAL A 175 9.62 -24.53 5.64
CA VAL A 175 10.89 -24.79 6.34
C VAL A 175 11.67 -23.51 6.60
N ASP A 176 11.72 -22.58 5.64
CA ASP A 176 12.38 -21.28 5.82
C ASP A 176 11.70 -20.44 6.91
N ASN A 177 10.36 -20.44 6.92
CA ASN A 177 9.59 -19.75 7.96
C ASN A 177 9.84 -20.36 9.34
N ASP A 178 9.89 -21.69 9.44
CA ASP A 178 10.22 -22.40 10.68
C ASP A 178 11.64 -22.07 11.14
N ALA A 179 12.62 -21.98 10.22
CA ALA A 179 13.99 -21.61 10.55
C ALA A 179 14.09 -20.19 11.11
N VAL A 180 13.31 -19.24 10.59
CA VAL A 180 13.19 -17.88 11.14
C VAL A 180 12.58 -17.91 12.54
N SER A 181 11.50 -18.67 12.74
CA SER A 181 10.84 -18.84 14.04
C SER A 181 11.78 -19.41 15.10
N VAL A 182 12.57 -20.42 14.75
CA VAL A 182 13.61 -21.00 15.62
C VAL A 182 14.68 -19.96 15.97
N THR A 183 15.09 -19.14 15.01
CA THR A 183 16.08 -18.07 15.23
C THR A 183 15.57 -17.01 16.21
N MET A 184 14.30 -16.60 16.06
CA MET A 184 13.65 -15.67 17.00
C MET A 184 13.55 -16.27 18.40
N SER A 185 13.09 -17.51 18.51
CA SER A 185 12.99 -18.22 19.79
C SER A 185 14.34 -18.32 20.50
N ARG A 186 15.43 -18.54 19.75
CA ARG A 186 16.79 -18.55 20.29
C ARG A 186 17.21 -17.16 20.80
N ALA A 187 16.87 -16.09 20.09
CA ALA A 187 17.15 -14.72 20.52
C ALA A 187 16.39 -14.39 21.81
N ASP A 188 15.13 -14.79 21.91
CA ASP A 188 14.35 -14.65 23.14
C ASP A 188 15.02 -15.37 24.30
N VAL A 189 15.34 -16.65 24.16
CA VAL A 189 16.03 -17.42 25.21
C VAL A 189 17.33 -16.75 25.66
N GLN A 190 18.10 -16.16 24.75
CA GLN A 190 19.30 -15.40 25.08
C GLN A 190 18.97 -14.13 25.89
N GLY A 191 17.92 -13.41 25.51
CA GLY A 191 17.42 -12.24 26.26
C GLY A 191 16.98 -12.59 27.68
N TRP A 192 16.28 -13.72 27.84
CA TRP A 192 15.91 -14.26 29.15
C TRP A 192 17.15 -14.59 29.99
N TYR A 193 18.16 -15.23 29.40
CA TYR A 193 19.41 -15.53 30.10
C TYR A 193 20.11 -14.26 30.60
N VAL A 194 20.22 -13.21 29.77
CA VAL A 194 20.82 -11.92 30.17
C VAL A 194 20.03 -11.27 31.31
N THR A 195 18.70 -11.31 31.25
CA THR A 195 17.83 -10.76 32.30
C THR A 195 18.04 -11.49 33.63
N ILE A 196 18.08 -12.83 33.61
CA ILE A 196 18.34 -13.64 34.79
C ILE A 196 19.72 -13.33 35.38
N GLN A 197 20.75 -13.17 34.54
CA GLN A 197 22.08 -12.75 35.00
C GLN A 197 22.03 -11.36 35.65
N GLY A 198 21.26 -10.43 35.10
CA GLY A 198 21.03 -9.11 35.70
C GLY A 198 20.41 -9.20 37.10
N TRP A 199 19.39 -10.03 37.28
CA TRP A 199 18.79 -10.27 38.60
C TRP A 199 19.79 -10.90 39.57
N PHE A 200 20.57 -11.89 39.13
CA PHE A 200 21.59 -12.52 39.98
C PHE A 200 22.65 -11.52 40.45
N ASN A 201 23.11 -10.64 39.56
CA ASN A 201 24.05 -9.58 39.90
C ASN A 201 23.45 -8.56 40.88
N ALA A 202 22.18 -8.18 40.70
CA ALA A 202 21.49 -7.27 41.61
C ALA A 202 21.35 -7.87 43.02
N ILE A 203 20.91 -9.14 43.11
CA ILE A 203 20.82 -9.88 44.38
C ILE A 203 22.20 -9.99 45.02
N SER A 204 23.23 -10.30 44.23
CA SER A 204 24.61 -10.38 44.71
C SER A 204 25.10 -9.05 45.30
N GLY A 205 24.68 -7.93 44.69
CA GLY A 205 24.96 -6.58 45.18
C GLY A 205 24.23 -6.20 46.48
N TRP A 206 23.21 -6.93 46.90
CA TRP A 206 22.54 -6.69 48.18
C TRP A 206 23.31 -7.26 49.37
N PHE A 207 24.09 -8.33 49.18
CA PHE A 207 24.83 -8.95 50.28
C PHE A 207 25.78 -7.98 51.02
N PRO A 208 26.58 -7.13 50.35
CA PRO A 208 27.41 -6.14 51.04
C PRO A 208 26.60 -5.09 51.83
N SER A 209 25.46 -4.65 51.30
CA SER A 209 24.58 -3.70 52.00
C SER A 209 23.94 -4.35 53.24
N ILE A 210 23.53 -5.61 53.13
CA ILE A 210 23.04 -6.40 54.27
C ILE A 210 24.14 -6.58 55.31
N GLN A 211 25.37 -6.87 54.89
CA GLN A 211 26.52 -6.98 55.80
C GLN A 211 26.80 -5.64 56.50
N THR A 212 26.74 -4.53 55.77
CA THR A 212 26.93 -3.18 56.33
C THR A 212 25.83 -2.86 57.35
N MET A 213 24.58 -3.23 57.08
CA MET A 213 23.48 -3.09 58.05
C MET A 213 23.71 -3.95 59.30
N TYR A 214 24.16 -5.20 59.11
CA TYR A 214 24.50 -6.09 60.21
C TYR A 214 25.62 -5.50 61.08
N ASP A 215 26.70 -4.99 60.46
CA ASP A 215 27.82 -4.36 61.16
C ASP A 215 27.40 -3.07 61.89
N ALA A 216 26.50 -2.28 61.29
CA ALA A 216 25.94 -1.09 61.91
C ALA A 216 25.08 -1.43 63.14
N ILE A 217 24.23 -2.45 63.04
CA ILE A 217 23.45 -2.98 64.17
C ILE A 217 24.39 -3.53 65.24
N ALA A 218 25.44 -4.26 64.86
CA ALA A 218 26.46 -4.75 65.77
C ALA A 218 27.14 -3.59 66.54
N GLY A 219 27.41 -2.47 65.86
CA GLY A 219 27.96 -1.24 66.44
C GLY A 219 27.00 -0.50 67.38
N TRP A 220 25.69 -0.76 67.33
CA TRP A 220 24.73 -0.16 68.26
C TRP A 220 24.75 -0.84 69.63
N PHE A 221 25.10 -2.13 69.74
CA PHE A 221 25.09 -2.83 71.02
C PHE A 221 25.99 -2.18 72.08
N PRO A 222 27.25 -1.80 71.80
CA PRO A 222 28.08 -1.08 72.76
C PRO A 222 27.52 0.30 73.13
N GLN A 223 26.85 0.99 72.20
CA GLN A 223 26.22 2.28 72.50
C GLN A 223 24.98 2.13 73.37
N ILE A 224 24.23 1.03 73.21
CA ILE A 224 23.12 0.66 74.09
C ILE A 224 23.64 0.38 75.50
N GLU A 225 24.79 -0.29 75.66
CA GLU A 225 25.41 -0.49 76.98
C GLU A 225 25.82 0.84 77.63
N VAL A 226 26.45 1.75 76.88
CA VAL A 226 26.78 3.10 77.36
C VAL A 226 25.52 3.88 77.71
N TRP A 227 24.47 3.79 76.90
CA TRP A 227 23.18 4.43 77.17
C TRP A 227 22.52 3.85 78.42
N GLN A 228 22.55 2.54 78.63
CA GLN A 228 22.06 1.89 79.85
C GLN A 228 22.82 2.34 81.10
N GLN A 229 24.14 2.51 80.98
CA GLN A 229 24.97 3.06 82.05
C GLN A 229 24.60 4.52 82.33
N GLN A 230 24.46 5.35 81.29
CA GLN A 230 24.01 6.74 81.43
C GLN A 230 22.60 6.84 82.01
N VAL A 231 21.68 5.93 81.67
CA VAL A 231 20.36 5.85 82.27
C VAL A 231 20.47 5.49 83.75
N SER A 232 21.34 4.55 84.13
CA SER A 232 21.57 4.20 85.53
C SER A 232 22.15 5.37 86.32
N ASP A 233 23.12 6.09 85.75
CA ASP A 233 23.72 7.29 86.34
C ASP A 233 22.68 8.42 86.43
N ASN A 234 21.84 8.59 85.41
CA ASN A 234 20.73 9.53 85.40
C ASN A 234 19.65 9.15 86.40
N VAL A 235 19.41 7.86 86.66
CA VAL A 235 18.49 7.40 87.72
C VAL A 235 19.06 7.76 89.09
N ALA A 236 20.36 7.54 89.33
CA ALA A 236 21.03 7.99 90.56
C ALA A 236 20.99 9.51 90.73
N LEU A 237 21.22 10.26 89.64
CA LEU A 237 21.07 11.72 89.61
C LEU A 237 19.61 12.14 89.79
N SER A 238 18.65 11.40 89.25
CA SER A 238 17.22 11.68 89.37
C SER A 238 16.73 11.44 90.79
N GLU A 239 17.30 10.49 91.51
CA GLU A 239 16.99 10.26 92.92
C GLU A 239 17.58 11.37 93.80
N ALA A 240 18.81 11.82 93.50
CA ALA A 240 19.38 13.02 94.10
C ALA A 240 18.55 14.29 93.79
N LYS A 241 18.09 14.43 92.54
CA LYS A 241 17.16 15.49 92.13
C LYS A 241 15.76 15.29 92.67
N ARG A 242 15.31 14.09 93.02
CA ARG A 242 13.98 13.84 93.63
C ARG A 242 13.93 14.40 95.05
N VAL A 243 15.07 14.36 95.75
CA VAL A 243 15.26 15.04 97.04
C VAL A 243 15.21 16.56 96.86
N GLU A 244 15.77 17.10 95.78
CA GLU A 244 15.70 18.53 95.40
C GLU A 244 14.29 18.95 94.92
N VAL A 245 13.63 18.09 94.13
CA VAL A 245 12.30 18.27 93.54
C VAL A 245 11.20 18.14 94.58
N ASN A 246 11.33 17.34 95.65
CA ASN A 246 10.41 17.43 96.79
C ASN A 246 10.46 18.82 97.47
N GLY A 247 11.55 19.56 97.32
CA GLY A 247 11.64 20.98 97.68
C GLY A 247 10.96 21.93 96.67
N LEU A 248 10.89 21.54 95.39
CA LEU A 248 10.35 22.35 94.28
C LEU A 248 8.91 21.98 93.87
N VAL A 249 8.38 20.83 94.28
CA VAL A 249 7.00 20.34 94.05
C VAL A 249 5.96 21.22 94.76
N ASN A 250 6.37 21.99 95.77
CA ASN A 250 5.53 23.05 96.35
C ASN A 250 5.39 24.30 95.45
N GLN A 251 6.15 24.41 94.35
CA GLN A 251 6.19 25.60 93.48
C GLN A 251 5.73 25.38 92.03
N ALA A 252 5.48 24.16 91.56
CA ALA A 252 5.28 23.89 90.12
C ALA A 252 4.07 23.03 89.75
N ALA A 253 2.89 23.30 90.33
CA ALA A 253 1.61 22.69 89.92
C ALA A 253 1.00 23.28 88.63
N ALA A 254 1.81 23.73 87.67
CA ALA A 254 1.30 24.36 86.45
C ALA A 254 2.19 24.09 85.24
N ILE A 255 1.64 23.34 84.28
CA ILE A 255 1.69 23.51 82.80
C ILE A 255 1.88 22.17 82.05
N VAL A 256 0.93 21.92 81.15
CA VAL A 256 0.76 20.77 80.23
C VAL A 256 1.11 21.21 78.80
N PHE A 257 1.72 20.32 78.00
CA PHE A 257 2.08 20.56 76.60
C PHE A 257 0.92 20.30 75.62
N SER A 258 0.76 21.18 74.62
CA SER A 258 -0.20 21.11 73.52
C SER A 258 0.51 20.93 72.16
N GLY A 259 -0.03 20.09 71.28
CA GLY A 259 0.38 19.99 69.87
C GLY A 259 -0.85 20.06 68.97
N SER A 260 -0.89 21.08 68.08
CA SER A 260 -1.99 21.36 67.14
C SER A 260 -1.72 20.71 65.77
N THR A 261 -2.78 20.20 65.11
CA THR A 261 -2.78 19.78 63.69
C THR A 261 -3.67 20.73 62.89
N ASP A 262 -3.08 21.69 62.19
CA ASP A 262 -3.77 22.86 61.60
C ASP A 262 -4.52 22.60 60.26
N TRP A 263 -5.05 21.41 60.03
CA TRP A 263 -5.94 21.15 58.86
C TRP A 263 -7.38 21.60 59.16
N PRO A 264 -8.19 21.97 58.14
CA PRO A 264 -9.61 22.22 58.33
C PRO A 264 -10.32 20.99 58.89
N THR A 265 -11.06 21.18 59.97
CA THR A 265 -11.95 20.15 60.53
C THR A 265 -13.36 20.21 59.93
N VAL A 266 -13.66 21.29 59.19
CA VAL A 266 -14.93 21.46 58.48
C VAL A 266 -14.88 20.79 57.10
N PRO A 267 -15.90 20.02 56.70
CA PRO A 267 -15.95 19.41 55.37
C PRO A 267 -16.16 20.47 54.28
N PRO A 268 -15.65 20.24 53.06
CA PRO A 268 -15.90 21.12 51.92
C PRO A 268 -17.39 21.06 51.48
N LEU A 269 -17.92 22.20 51.01
CA LEU A 269 -19.24 22.31 50.39
C LEU A 269 -19.24 21.79 48.94
N SER A 270 -18.11 21.96 48.27
CA SER A 270 -17.81 21.32 46.99
C SER A 270 -16.33 21.02 46.95
N SER A 271 -15.94 19.85 46.50
CA SER A 271 -14.55 19.57 46.20
C SER A 271 -14.50 18.71 44.96
N TRP A 272 -13.56 19.04 44.09
CA TRP A 272 -13.23 18.19 42.98
C TRP A 272 -11.74 18.29 42.69
N HIS A 273 -11.17 17.13 42.41
CA HIS A 273 -9.75 16.94 42.13
C HIS A 273 -9.61 16.14 40.86
N CYS A 274 -8.95 16.70 39.85
CA CYS A 274 -8.78 16.02 38.57
C CYS A 274 -7.95 14.74 38.69
N ASP A 275 -7.03 14.64 39.65
CA ASP A 275 -6.19 13.45 39.84
C ASP A 275 -6.96 12.24 40.39
N SER A 276 -8.02 12.44 41.19
CA SER A 276 -8.89 11.36 41.66
C SER A 276 -9.96 10.97 40.62
N GLY A 277 -10.15 11.80 39.58
CA GLY A 277 -11.25 11.68 38.63
C GLY A 277 -12.61 12.10 39.20
N GLU A 278 -12.64 12.59 40.44
CA GLU A 278 -13.85 13.05 41.11
C GLU A 278 -14.14 14.49 40.69
N LEU A 279 -14.91 14.62 39.61
CA LEU A 279 -15.43 15.91 39.16
C LEU A 279 -16.83 16.16 39.72
N ASP A 280 -17.09 17.40 40.13
CA ASP A 280 -18.43 17.81 40.53
C ASP A 280 -19.43 17.59 39.36
N PRO A 281 -20.56 16.91 39.58
CA PRO A 281 -21.56 16.66 38.53
C PRO A 281 -22.15 17.94 37.94
N ARG A 282 -22.09 19.05 38.66
CA ARG A 282 -22.64 20.35 38.26
C ARG A 282 -21.69 21.17 37.38
N LEU A 283 -20.48 20.66 37.15
CA LEU A 283 -19.46 21.31 36.34
C LEU A 283 -19.77 21.19 34.85
N GLU A 284 -19.59 22.27 34.10
CA GLU A 284 -19.67 22.25 32.65
C GLU A 284 -18.38 22.77 32.03
N LEU A 285 -17.98 22.17 30.90
CA LEU A 285 -16.85 22.60 30.09
C LEU A 285 -17.40 23.15 28.76
N ALA A 286 -17.27 24.46 28.55
CA ALA A 286 -17.69 25.13 27.33
C ALA A 286 -16.55 25.12 26.33
N PHE A 287 -16.87 24.74 25.11
CA PHE A 287 -16.04 24.93 23.93
C PHE A 287 -16.90 24.91 22.67
N THR A 288 -16.39 25.53 21.61
CA THR A 288 -17.01 25.49 20.28
C THR A 288 -16.23 24.52 19.40
N GLY A 289 -16.93 23.55 18.81
CA GLY A 289 -16.32 22.45 18.01
C GLY A 289 -16.11 21.17 18.83
N ASN A 290 -15.26 20.26 18.36
CA ASN A 290 -14.85 19.08 19.12
C ASN A 290 -13.59 19.40 19.92
N LEU A 291 -13.63 19.21 21.24
CA LEU A 291 -12.43 19.26 22.07
C LEU A 291 -11.74 17.92 21.95
N THR A 292 -10.45 17.92 21.66
CA THR A 292 -9.67 16.68 21.60
C THR A 292 -8.79 16.57 22.83
N THR A 293 -8.93 15.50 23.60
CA THR A 293 -8.15 15.22 24.81
C THR A 293 -7.57 13.81 24.74
N CYS A 294 -6.39 13.60 25.30
CA CYS A 294 -5.93 12.23 25.53
C CYS A 294 -6.65 11.64 26.76
N ASP A 295 -7.11 10.39 26.65
CA ASP A 295 -7.66 9.62 27.76
C ASP A 295 -6.54 9.09 28.68
N ARG A 296 -6.89 8.43 29.78
CA ARG A 296 -5.92 7.87 30.76
C ARG A 296 -4.90 6.90 30.14
N ARG A 297 -5.18 6.35 28.95
CA ARG A 297 -4.29 5.45 28.21
C ARG A 297 -3.40 6.21 27.21
N GLY A 298 -3.45 7.53 27.20
CA GLY A 298 -2.75 8.39 26.25
C GLY A 298 -3.34 8.37 24.83
N ILE A 299 -4.55 7.84 24.67
CA ILE A 299 -5.22 7.75 23.37
C ILE A 299 -6.03 9.01 23.13
N LEU A 300 -5.87 9.61 21.95
CA LEU A 300 -6.61 10.80 21.56
C LEU A 300 -8.09 10.50 21.37
N ARG A 301 -8.95 11.26 22.05
CA ARG A 301 -10.40 11.17 21.97
C ARG A 301 -10.97 12.52 21.60
N SER A 302 -11.97 12.51 20.72
CA SER A 302 -12.84 13.67 20.52
C SER A 302 -13.93 13.64 21.58
N ALA A 303 -13.99 14.69 22.38
CA ALA A 303 -15.01 14.91 23.39
C ALA A 303 -16.15 15.76 22.78
N PRO A 304 -17.42 15.31 22.87
CA PRO A 304 -18.55 16.07 22.38
C PRO A 304 -18.77 17.32 23.23
N GLN A 305 -19.39 18.35 22.64
CA GLN A 305 -19.78 19.57 23.33
C GLN A 305 -20.55 19.22 24.63
N ALA A 306 -20.13 19.80 25.78
CA ALA A 306 -20.55 19.48 27.16
C ALA A 306 -19.87 18.29 27.88
N ALA A 307 -18.94 17.59 27.25
CA ALA A 307 -18.15 16.57 27.94
C ALA A 307 -17.15 17.18 28.95
N ARG A 308 -17.09 16.62 30.16
CA ARG A 308 -16.10 16.93 31.21
C ARG A 308 -14.80 16.16 30.98
N ALA A 309 -14.24 16.30 29.79
CA ALA A 309 -13.09 15.52 29.36
C ALA A 309 -11.81 16.00 30.05
N LEU A 310 -11.35 15.21 31.02
CA LEU A 310 -10.01 15.37 31.59
C LEU A 310 -8.97 15.10 30.51
N HIS A 311 -7.96 15.96 30.47
CA HIS A 311 -6.81 15.73 29.62
C HIS A 311 -5.74 15.00 30.42
N TYR A 312 -5.30 13.87 29.89
CA TYR A 312 -4.17 13.13 30.42
C TYR A 312 -2.93 13.40 29.57
N ASP A 313 -1.78 13.35 30.21
CA ASP A 313 -0.53 13.35 29.50
C ASP A 313 -0.43 12.07 28.67
N ALA A 314 -0.17 12.22 27.37
CA ALA A 314 -0.20 11.10 26.44
C ALA A 314 0.90 10.05 26.68
N LEU A 315 1.88 10.37 27.53
CA LEU A 315 3.10 9.60 27.74
C LEU A 315 3.09 8.93 29.11
N THR A 316 2.81 9.72 30.14
CA THR A 316 2.84 9.30 31.54
C THR A 316 1.49 8.81 32.04
N GLY A 317 0.41 9.07 31.30
CA GLY A 317 -0.96 8.82 31.76
C GLY A 317 -1.37 9.66 32.98
N LYS A 318 -0.54 10.63 33.39
CA LYS A 318 -0.85 11.55 34.49
C LYS A 318 -2.00 12.45 34.09
N CYS A 319 -2.95 12.67 35.00
CA CYS A 319 -3.98 13.67 34.78
C CYS A 319 -3.33 15.07 34.76
N LEU A 320 -3.50 15.77 33.64
CA LEU A 320 -3.07 17.17 33.51
C LEU A 320 -4.12 18.09 34.14
N GLY A 321 -5.40 17.76 33.98
CA GLY A 321 -6.54 18.47 34.55
C GLY A 321 -7.59 18.80 33.51
N LEU A 322 -8.51 19.70 33.86
CA LEU A 322 -9.48 20.25 32.92
C LEU A 322 -8.80 21.28 32.01
N PRO A 323 -8.88 21.10 30.69
CA PRO A 323 -8.22 21.97 29.73
C PRO A 323 -8.90 23.35 29.61
N VAL A 324 -8.20 24.43 29.95
CA VAL A 324 -8.63 25.81 29.70
C VAL A 324 -7.70 26.42 28.66
N TRP A 325 -8.24 26.82 27.51
CA TRP A 325 -7.43 27.21 26.36
C TRP A 325 -8.03 28.39 25.58
N PRO A 326 -7.18 29.24 25.00
CA PRO A 326 -7.62 30.16 23.96
C PRO A 326 -8.15 29.38 22.75
N SER A 327 -8.98 30.08 21.99
CA SER A 327 -9.32 29.70 20.64
C SER A 327 -8.05 29.54 19.82
N SER A 328 -8.09 28.59 18.91
CA SER A 328 -6.99 28.40 17.99
C SER A 328 -7.47 27.76 16.72
N GLU A 329 -6.71 28.04 15.66
CA GLU A 329 -6.79 27.35 14.41
C GLU A 329 -5.53 26.50 14.21
N ASN A 330 -5.72 25.22 13.90
CA ASN A 330 -4.66 24.43 13.30
C ASN A 330 -4.76 24.61 11.79
N VAL A 331 -3.76 25.25 11.22
CA VAL A 331 -3.72 25.50 9.78
C VAL A 331 -3.09 24.32 9.05
N LEU A 332 -2.32 23.44 9.71
CA LEU A 332 -1.74 22.30 9.02
C LEU A 332 -2.83 21.38 8.47
N LEU A 333 -2.93 21.20 7.16
CA LEU A 333 -3.97 20.38 6.52
C LEU A 333 -3.72 18.88 6.71
N ARG A 334 -4.81 18.11 6.72
CA ARG A 334 -4.88 16.64 6.83
C ARG A 334 -4.16 16.06 8.05
N SER A 335 -4.01 16.84 9.12
CA SER A 335 -3.33 16.43 10.35
C SER A 335 -4.05 15.33 11.16
N GLY A 336 -5.31 15.02 10.82
CA GLY A 336 -6.04 13.88 11.37
C GLY A 336 -5.70 12.54 10.70
N ASN A 337 -5.17 12.56 9.47
CA ASN A 337 -4.78 11.35 8.75
C ASN A 337 -3.51 11.55 7.93
N LEU A 338 -2.37 11.14 8.50
CA LEU A 338 -1.05 11.34 7.91
C LEU A 338 -0.82 10.54 6.62
N SER A 339 -1.57 9.46 6.33
CA SER A 339 -1.34 8.63 5.13
C SER A 339 -1.87 9.23 3.82
N VAL A 340 -2.80 10.18 3.91
CA VAL A 340 -3.40 10.86 2.74
C VAL A 340 -2.99 12.32 2.66
N SER A 341 -2.01 12.75 3.44
CA SER A 341 -1.66 14.16 3.57
C SER A 341 -0.81 14.69 2.41
N PRO A 342 -0.98 15.95 1.97
CA PRO A 342 -0.29 16.52 0.80
C PRO A 342 1.19 16.86 1.06
N TRP A 343 1.77 16.35 2.15
CA TRP A 343 3.11 16.72 2.57
C TRP A 343 4.14 16.16 1.61
N VAL A 344 5.03 17.04 1.16
CA VAL A 344 6.09 16.65 0.25
C VAL A 344 7.16 15.98 1.08
N VAL A 345 7.20 14.66 0.99
CA VAL A 345 8.27 13.86 1.55
C VAL A 345 9.45 13.93 0.58
N THR A 346 10.11 15.09 0.47
CA THR A 346 11.39 15.20 -0.25
C THR A 346 12.45 14.55 0.61
N GLY A 347 12.92 13.38 0.19
CA GLY A 347 13.99 12.66 0.89
C GLY A 347 13.55 11.88 2.14
N ALA A 348 12.28 11.53 2.29
CA ALA A 348 11.84 10.59 3.33
C ALA A 348 11.00 9.47 2.67
N GLY A 349 11.04 8.28 3.24
CA GLY A 349 10.38 7.09 2.69
C GLY A 349 8.86 7.09 2.94
N ALA A 350 8.17 6.10 2.37
CA ALA A 350 6.72 5.92 2.45
C ALA A 350 6.17 6.08 3.89
N VAL A 351 5.06 6.80 4.01
CA VAL A 351 4.31 6.91 5.27
C VAL A 351 3.40 5.69 5.38
N ALA A 352 3.65 4.83 6.37
CA ALA A 352 2.81 3.66 6.64
C ALA A 352 2.02 3.85 7.94
N GLN A 353 0.73 3.57 7.90
CA GLN A 353 -0.09 3.57 9.11
C GLN A 353 0.32 2.40 10.02
N GLN A 354 0.50 2.69 11.30
CA GLN A 354 0.73 1.72 12.37
C GLN A 354 -0.44 1.73 13.35
N ALA A 355 -0.51 0.76 14.27
CA ALA A 355 -1.57 0.69 15.27
C ALA A 355 -1.65 1.96 16.15
N ASP A 356 -0.49 2.58 16.46
CA ASP A 356 -0.38 3.67 17.43
C ASP A 356 0.02 5.04 16.84
N GLY A 357 0.15 5.15 15.52
CA GLY A 357 0.59 6.35 14.81
C GLY A 357 0.97 6.07 13.36
N TYR A 358 1.87 6.87 12.79
CA TYR A 358 2.35 6.69 11.41
C TYR A 358 3.86 6.57 11.40
N LEU A 359 4.35 5.48 10.81
CA LEU A 359 5.78 5.25 10.60
C LEU A 359 6.25 6.16 9.47
N ILE A 360 7.32 6.91 9.72
CA ILE A 360 7.94 7.80 8.75
C ILE A 360 9.44 7.50 8.71
N THR A 361 9.93 7.13 7.53
CA THR A 361 11.34 6.81 7.31
C THR A 361 12.09 8.07 6.86
N LEU A 362 13.25 8.33 7.44
CA LEU A 362 14.11 9.47 7.12
C LEU A 362 15.28 8.99 6.22
N ASP A 363 15.45 9.50 4.99
CA ASP A 363 16.54 9.10 4.08
C ASP A 363 17.89 9.81 4.34
N ASN A 364 18.95 9.40 3.63
CA ASN A 364 20.34 9.77 3.93
C ASN A 364 20.90 11.00 3.18
N THR A 365 20.11 11.68 2.34
CA THR A 365 20.68 12.75 1.47
C THR A 365 20.23 14.17 1.80
N GLN A 366 19.05 14.34 2.39
CA GLN A 366 18.55 15.52 3.13
C GLN A 366 17.08 15.24 3.42
N ALA A 367 16.83 14.45 4.47
CA ALA A 367 15.49 13.97 4.80
C ALA A 367 14.70 14.99 5.61
N ASP A 368 14.12 15.94 4.89
CA ASP A 368 13.26 16.97 5.42
C ASP A 368 11.80 16.52 5.21
N ILE A 369 11.11 16.06 6.27
CA ILE A 369 9.65 15.88 6.18
C ILE A 369 9.02 17.27 6.19
N LEU A 370 8.61 17.75 5.02
CA LEU A 370 8.04 19.07 4.87
C LEU A 370 6.51 19.05 5.06
N PHE A 371 6.07 19.55 6.20
CA PHE A 371 4.68 19.92 6.48
C PHE A 371 4.46 21.37 6.02
N SER A 372 4.24 21.58 4.72
CA SER A 372 4.04 22.92 4.14
C SER A 372 2.57 23.29 4.03
N GLN A 373 2.25 24.55 4.34
CA GLN A 373 1.09 25.25 3.79
C GLN A 373 1.58 26.45 2.97
N THR A 374 1.13 26.55 1.72
CA THR A 374 1.51 27.60 0.77
C THR A 374 0.47 28.72 0.63
N SER A 375 -0.56 28.79 1.50
CA SER A 375 -1.77 29.55 1.18
C SER A 375 -1.96 30.89 1.92
N ALA A 376 -1.26 31.19 3.02
CA ALA A 376 -1.31 32.51 3.66
C ALA A 376 0.10 32.95 4.08
N ILE A 377 0.53 34.15 3.65
CA ILE A 377 1.78 34.78 4.11
C ILE A 377 1.52 35.26 5.54
N PRO A 378 2.17 34.68 6.57
CA PRO A 378 2.00 35.15 7.93
C PRO A 378 2.41 36.62 8.07
N ALA A 379 1.73 37.39 8.91
CA ALA A 379 2.09 38.78 9.10
C ALA A 379 3.40 38.93 9.88
N ALA A 380 4.08 40.06 9.65
CA ALA A 380 5.24 40.49 10.42
C ALA A 380 4.98 40.46 11.94
N GLY A 381 5.95 39.98 12.73
CA GLY A 381 5.88 39.95 14.20
C GLY A 381 5.03 38.84 14.79
N GLU A 382 4.38 38.01 13.97
CA GLU A 382 3.59 36.88 14.45
C GLU A 382 4.48 35.75 14.99
N THR A 383 4.03 35.11 16.07
CA THR A 383 4.66 33.90 16.60
C THR A 383 3.82 32.68 16.27
N TRP A 384 4.49 31.65 15.76
CA TRP A 384 3.89 30.39 15.32
C TRP A 384 4.50 29.22 16.07
N THR A 385 3.66 28.25 16.43
CA THR A 385 4.06 27.02 17.11
C THR A 385 3.74 25.82 16.23
N GLY A 386 4.76 25.01 15.98
CA GLY A 386 4.67 23.72 15.32
C GLY A 386 4.82 22.65 16.39
N SER A 387 3.91 21.68 16.42
CA SER A 387 3.95 20.61 17.42
C SER A 387 3.67 19.25 16.81
N ILE A 388 4.17 18.21 17.46
CA ILE A 388 3.97 16.81 17.06
C ILE A 388 4.20 15.90 18.26
N VAL A 389 3.61 14.70 18.22
CA VAL A 389 3.90 13.63 19.17
C VAL A 389 4.65 12.54 18.43
N LEU A 390 5.86 12.18 18.87
CA LEU A 390 6.72 11.24 18.16
C LEU A 390 7.49 10.31 19.10
N LYS A 391 7.92 9.14 18.60
CA LYS A 391 8.83 8.20 19.26
C LYS A 391 9.81 7.58 18.26
N ALA A 392 10.75 6.79 18.74
CA ALA A 392 11.61 5.96 17.91
C ALA A 392 10.80 5.09 16.94
N GLY A 393 11.21 5.06 15.66
CA GLY A 393 10.56 4.22 14.64
C GLY A 393 10.86 2.73 14.80
N SER A 394 11.96 2.41 15.47
CA SER A 394 12.40 1.06 15.79
C SER A 394 13.25 1.09 17.08
N ILE A 395 13.52 -0.07 17.66
CA ILE A 395 14.45 -0.20 18.80
C ILE A 395 15.83 0.37 18.46
N ALA A 396 16.26 0.23 17.20
CA ALA A 396 17.53 0.78 16.71
C ALA A 396 17.57 2.31 16.63
N ASP A 397 16.42 2.99 16.75
CA ASP A 397 16.33 4.46 16.74
C ASP A 397 16.21 5.05 18.15
N ILE A 398 16.11 4.22 19.20
CA ILE A 398 16.13 4.68 20.59
C ILE A 398 17.50 5.27 20.92
N GLY A 399 17.51 6.45 21.55
CA GLY A 399 18.72 7.21 21.86
C GLY A 399 19.31 7.97 20.66
N LYS A 400 18.74 7.81 19.46
CA LYS A 400 19.09 8.63 18.29
C LYS A 400 18.30 9.93 18.27
N GLU A 401 18.74 10.86 17.44
CA GLU A 401 18.26 12.24 17.45
C GLU A 401 17.58 12.63 16.13
N VAL A 402 16.50 13.38 16.26
CA VAL A 402 15.85 14.13 15.18
C VAL A 402 15.75 15.59 15.58
N VAL A 403 15.63 16.47 14.60
CA VAL A 403 15.48 17.91 14.84
C VAL A 403 14.16 18.39 14.26
N LEU A 404 13.31 18.94 15.12
CA LEU A 404 12.10 19.61 14.72
C LEU A 404 12.42 21.06 14.38
N GLN A 405 12.01 21.55 13.21
CA GLN A 405 12.34 22.91 12.78
C GLN A 405 11.12 23.64 12.23
N LEU A 406 11.05 24.93 12.53
CA LEU A 406 10.20 25.88 11.83
C LEU A 406 11.08 26.86 11.11
N ARG A 407 10.93 26.91 9.78
CA ARG A 407 11.70 27.80 8.92
C ARG A 407 10.76 28.76 8.21
N ARG A 408 11.19 30.01 8.12
CA ARG A 408 10.59 31.01 7.24
C ARG A 408 11.11 30.83 5.81
N VAL A 409 10.24 30.97 4.81
CA VAL A 409 10.60 30.92 3.39
C VAL A 409 10.12 32.19 2.70
N GLY A 410 10.99 33.20 2.63
CA GLY A 410 10.74 34.49 1.98
C GLY A 410 11.18 35.68 2.83
N GLY A 411 12.12 36.49 2.33
CA GLY A 411 12.86 37.54 3.06
C GLY A 411 13.96 36.97 3.96
N THR A 412 14.35 37.67 5.03
CA THR A 412 15.46 37.26 5.92
C THR A 412 15.22 35.88 6.51
N TYR A 413 16.20 34.99 6.35
CA TYR A 413 16.12 33.62 6.84
C TYR A 413 16.05 33.59 8.38
N ILE A 414 15.00 32.96 8.90
CA ILE A 414 14.79 32.73 10.33
C ILE A 414 14.42 31.26 10.51
N GLN A 415 15.09 30.61 11.45
CA GLN A 415 14.83 29.23 11.84
C GLN A 415 14.81 29.12 13.36
N SER A 416 13.83 28.37 13.86
CA SER A 416 13.88 27.81 15.20
C SER A 416 13.97 26.30 15.09
N SER A 417 14.74 25.68 15.99
CA SER A 417 14.94 24.24 16.02
C SER A 417 14.93 23.70 17.45
N VAL A 418 14.39 22.50 17.61
CA VAL A 418 14.49 21.72 18.84
C VAL A 418 15.05 20.36 18.48
N SER A 419 16.12 19.96 19.16
CA SER A 419 16.72 18.63 19.08
C SER A 419 16.01 17.67 20.02
N ILE A 420 15.70 16.47 19.55
CA ILE A 420 14.95 15.47 20.31
C ILE A 420 15.71 14.15 20.24
N VAL A 421 16.11 13.66 21.41
CA VAL A 421 16.59 12.29 21.58
C VAL A 421 15.36 11.38 21.69
N LEU A 422 15.22 10.47 20.73
CA LEU A 422 14.09 9.57 20.61
C LEU A 422 14.11 8.53 21.73
N ALA A 423 12.95 8.32 22.32
CA ALA A 423 12.69 7.26 23.28
C ALA A 423 11.79 6.18 22.68
N GLU A 424 11.68 5.05 23.38
CA GLU A 424 10.66 4.02 23.11
C GLU A 424 9.25 4.58 23.33
N GLU A 425 9.10 5.42 24.35
CA GLU A 425 7.85 6.10 24.65
C GLU A 425 7.64 7.31 23.75
N TYR A 426 6.38 7.65 23.52
CA TYR A 426 6.03 8.90 22.85
C TYR A 426 6.61 10.10 23.60
N GLN A 427 6.90 11.15 22.85
CA GLN A 427 7.36 12.44 23.33
C GLN A 427 6.55 13.52 22.64
N THR A 428 6.05 14.47 23.42
CA THR A 428 5.41 15.67 22.86
C THR A 428 6.49 16.71 22.61
N VAL A 429 6.57 17.18 21.37
CA VAL A 429 7.58 18.13 20.93
C VAL A 429 6.88 19.35 20.34
N SER A 430 7.43 20.53 20.62
CA SER A 430 7.01 21.75 19.94
C SER A 430 8.19 22.69 19.72
N VAL A 431 8.14 23.43 18.61
CA VAL A 431 9.11 24.47 18.27
C VAL A 431 8.33 25.74 17.93
N LYS A 432 8.90 26.90 18.27
CA LYS A 432 8.25 28.20 18.12
C LYS A 432 9.14 29.12 17.30
N VAL A 433 8.57 29.89 16.38
CA VAL A 433 9.30 30.91 15.61
C VAL A 433 8.51 32.22 15.61
N THR A 434 9.22 33.33 15.85
CA THR A 434 8.67 34.69 15.71
C THR A 434 9.19 35.29 14.41
N LEU A 435 8.29 35.79 13.59
CA LEU A 435 8.62 36.26 12.25
C LEU A 435 9.10 37.71 12.23
N GLY A 436 10.08 37.98 11.38
CA GLY A 436 10.62 39.32 11.16
C GLY A 436 9.64 40.25 10.46
N SER A 437 9.93 41.56 10.50
CA SER A 437 9.10 42.60 9.87
C SER A 437 9.06 42.53 8.34
N ASP A 438 10.03 41.85 7.74
CA ASP A 438 10.21 41.71 6.30
C ASP A 438 9.59 40.41 5.73
N ASN A 439 8.68 39.74 6.46
CA ASN A 439 8.11 38.45 6.04
C ASN A 439 7.31 38.57 4.74
N THR A 440 7.82 37.95 3.67
CA THR A 440 7.24 37.98 2.32
C THR A 440 6.81 36.61 1.80
N GLY A 441 6.95 35.56 2.60
CA GLY A 441 6.54 34.22 2.21
C GLY A 441 6.10 33.34 3.37
N GLY A 442 5.95 32.04 3.08
CA GLY A 442 5.30 31.08 3.97
C GLY A 442 6.18 30.54 5.09
N LEU A 443 5.54 29.81 6.00
CA LEU A 443 6.20 29.00 7.03
C LEU A 443 6.28 27.55 6.57
N ARG A 444 7.41 26.91 6.88
CA ARG A 444 7.63 25.49 6.65
C ARG A 444 7.98 24.78 7.94
N TYR A 445 7.25 23.71 8.21
CA TYR A 445 7.42 22.88 9.38
C TYR A 445 8.14 21.59 8.96
N TYR A 446 9.28 21.32 9.57
CA TYR A 446 10.20 20.28 9.17
C TYR A 446 10.52 19.33 10.31
N ILE A 447 10.67 18.06 9.97
CA ILE A 447 11.41 17.09 10.79
C ILE A 447 12.62 16.67 9.98
N VAL A 448 13.80 16.85 10.55
CA VAL A 448 15.07 16.62 9.87
C VAL A 448 15.95 15.69 10.69
N LYS A 449 16.87 14.97 10.02
CA LYS A 449 17.90 14.18 10.70
C LYS A 449 18.84 15.07 11.51
N ALA A 450 19.24 14.61 12.70
CA ALA A 450 20.31 15.25 13.46
C ALA A 450 21.69 15.01 12.80
N GLY A 451 22.61 15.95 12.97
CA GLY A 451 23.94 15.85 12.34
C GLY A 451 24.90 14.87 13.03
N SER A 452 24.69 14.57 14.32
CA SER A 452 25.61 13.82 15.18
C SER A 452 25.21 12.35 15.39
N ASN A 453 23.92 12.09 15.58
CA ASN A 453 23.38 10.75 15.83
C ASN A 453 21.99 10.56 15.19
N PRO A 454 21.87 10.58 13.85
CA PRO A 454 20.57 10.65 13.16
C PRO A 454 19.74 9.38 13.31
N ALA A 455 18.47 9.53 13.68
CA ALA A 455 17.48 8.46 13.59
C ALA A 455 17.14 8.10 12.13
N ALA A 456 16.87 6.82 11.88
CA ALA A 456 16.45 6.33 10.56
C ALA A 456 14.94 6.40 10.37
N ALA A 457 14.16 6.26 11.43
CA ALA A 457 12.70 6.38 11.38
C ALA A 457 12.12 6.91 12.68
N ILE A 458 10.91 7.47 12.56
CA ILE A 458 10.06 7.86 13.70
C ILE A 458 8.67 7.27 13.53
N ILE A 459 7.97 7.05 14.64
CA ILE A 459 6.51 6.94 14.61
C ILE A 459 5.96 8.25 15.13
N ALA A 460 5.14 8.93 14.32
CA ALA A 460 4.60 10.24 14.62
C ALA A 460 3.07 10.28 14.54
N LYS A 461 2.48 11.20 15.31
CA LYS A 461 1.05 11.49 15.31
C LYS A 461 0.79 12.93 15.74
N MET A 462 -0.41 13.41 15.44
CA MET A 462 -0.92 14.71 15.90
C MET A 462 -0.04 15.92 15.52
N PRO A 463 0.36 16.07 14.25
CA PRO A 463 1.11 17.26 13.85
C PRO A 463 0.18 18.48 13.85
N GLY A 464 0.63 19.60 14.39
CA GLY A 464 -0.13 20.85 14.41
C GLY A 464 0.74 22.04 14.04
N LEU A 465 0.16 23.01 13.34
CA LEU A 465 0.77 24.31 13.08
C LEU A 465 -0.25 25.39 13.42
N GLU A 466 0.07 26.20 14.42
CA GLU A 466 -0.89 27.12 15.03
C GLU A 466 -0.25 28.50 15.24
N LYS A 467 -1.00 29.56 14.95
CA LYS A 467 -0.57 30.97 15.15
C LYS A 467 -0.70 31.39 16.61
N LYS A 468 0.26 30.99 17.44
CA LYS A 468 0.33 31.34 18.87
C LYS A 468 1.67 30.93 19.48
N THR A 469 1.85 31.36 20.72
CA THR A 469 3.00 31.06 21.57
C THR A 469 2.95 29.72 22.28
N LEU A 470 1.80 29.06 22.36
CA LEU A 470 1.62 27.85 23.17
C LEU A 470 1.09 26.70 22.33
N ARG A 471 1.58 25.47 22.53
CA ARG A 471 0.97 24.27 21.97
C ARG A 471 -0.37 24.01 22.64
N THR A 472 -1.44 23.81 21.87
CA THR A 472 -2.72 23.37 22.45
C THR A 472 -3.02 21.90 22.13
N PRO A 473 -4.07 21.30 22.72
CA PRO A 473 -4.48 19.96 22.35
C PRO A 473 -4.73 19.88 20.85
N HIS A 474 -4.37 18.74 20.25
CA HIS A 474 -4.40 18.54 18.80
C HIS A 474 -5.78 18.89 18.23
N ILE A 475 -5.81 19.68 17.15
CA ILE A 475 -7.04 20.00 16.41
C ILE A 475 -6.94 19.27 15.08
N PRO A 476 -7.63 18.12 14.90
CA PRO A 476 -7.55 17.37 13.66
C PRO A 476 -8.11 18.18 12.49
N THR A 477 -7.35 18.24 11.41
CA THR A 477 -7.75 18.89 10.15
C THR A 477 -7.92 17.85 9.06
N ALA A 478 -8.79 18.17 8.10
CA ALA A 478 -8.94 17.47 6.83
C ALA A 478 -8.38 18.38 5.71
N ASP A 479 -9.13 18.61 4.65
CA ASP A 479 -8.69 19.45 3.51
C ASP A 479 -8.67 20.96 3.81
N VAL A 480 -9.23 21.38 4.95
CA VAL A 480 -9.31 22.77 5.37
C VAL A 480 -8.73 22.96 6.78
N PRO A 481 -8.23 24.16 7.12
CA PRO A 481 -7.92 24.51 8.50
C PRO A 481 -9.12 24.25 9.41
N ALA A 482 -8.84 23.89 10.66
CA ALA A 482 -9.88 23.64 11.66
C ALA A 482 -9.64 24.52 12.88
N SER A 483 -10.71 25.14 13.34
CA SER A 483 -10.72 26.02 14.50
C SER A 483 -11.38 25.35 15.70
N ARG A 484 -10.82 25.57 16.88
CA ARG A 484 -11.42 25.30 18.18
C ARG A 484 -11.71 26.64 18.86
N GLY A 485 -12.90 26.77 19.44
CA GLY A 485 -13.23 27.93 20.29
C GLY A 485 -12.42 27.95 21.59
N ASN A 486 -12.62 29.00 22.40
CA ASN A 486 -12.11 29.02 23.77
C ASN A 486 -12.65 27.81 24.53
N ALA A 487 -11.79 27.14 25.28
CA ALA A 487 -12.20 26.13 26.26
C ALA A 487 -12.19 26.79 27.64
N SER A 488 -13.32 26.78 28.33
CA SER A 488 -13.43 27.33 29.69
C SER A 488 -14.36 26.47 30.52
N VAL A 489 -14.05 26.35 31.81
CA VAL A 489 -14.85 25.60 32.75
C VAL A 489 -15.75 26.58 33.51
N TYR A 490 -17.00 26.18 33.76
CA TYR A 490 -17.96 27.01 34.47
C TYR A 490 -18.93 26.21 35.34
N MET A 491 -19.52 26.90 36.32
CA MET A 491 -20.63 26.44 37.15
C MET A 491 -21.55 27.64 37.39
N LEU A 492 -22.82 27.56 36.98
CA LEU A 492 -23.70 28.74 36.91
C LEU A 492 -25.01 28.56 37.68
N GLY A 493 -25.62 29.69 38.06
CA GLY A 493 -26.97 29.73 38.62
C GLY A 493 -27.10 28.88 39.89
N ARG A 494 -28.18 28.10 39.98
CA ARG A 494 -28.49 27.29 41.17
C ARG A 494 -27.38 26.31 41.56
N ALA A 495 -26.62 25.81 40.57
CA ALA A 495 -25.48 24.94 40.84
C ALA A 495 -24.41 25.66 41.66
N PHE A 496 -24.06 26.89 41.28
CA PHE A 496 -23.09 27.71 42.00
C PHE A 496 -23.64 28.19 43.35
N GLU A 497 -24.90 28.62 43.39
CA GLU A 497 -25.55 29.08 44.64
C GLU A 497 -25.56 28.00 45.74
N SER A 498 -25.56 26.72 45.36
CA SER A 498 -25.53 25.61 46.31
C SER A 498 -24.16 25.36 46.95
N VAL A 499 -23.09 25.99 46.45
CA VAL A 499 -21.71 25.80 46.93
C VAL A 499 -21.05 27.11 47.37
N TYR A 500 -21.81 28.20 47.40
CA TYR A 500 -21.32 29.55 47.69
C TYR A 500 -22.19 30.22 48.76
N ASP A 501 -21.58 30.61 49.89
CA ASP A 501 -22.25 31.45 50.91
C ASP A 501 -21.78 32.90 50.78
N LYS A 502 -22.70 33.80 50.44
CA LYS A 502 -22.45 35.25 50.28
C LYS A 502 -21.90 35.96 51.53
N ARG A 503 -21.97 35.36 52.73
CA ARG A 503 -21.55 35.97 54.00
C ARG A 503 -20.13 35.60 54.38
N GLU A 504 -19.73 34.35 54.16
CA GLU A 504 -18.41 33.83 54.45
C GLU A 504 -18.14 32.56 53.63
N TRP A 505 -17.03 32.54 52.90
CA TRP A 505 -16.63 31.40 52.07
C TRP A 505 -15.11 31.31 51.98
N THR A 506 -14.60 30.12 51.71
CA THR A 506 -13.19 29.92 51.33
C THR A 506 -13.13 29.12 50.05
N GLN A 507 -12.34 29.58 49.08
CA GLN A 507 -12.10 28.88 47.82
C GLN A 507 -10.61 28.57 47.67
N VAL A 508 -10.34 27.32 47.34
CA VAL A 508 -9.02 26.82 46.97
C VAL A 508 -9.07 26.54 45.48
N ILE A 509 -8.06 27.01 44.75
CA ILE A 509 -7.87 26.69 43.34
C ILE A 509 -6.45 26.19 43.13
N GLU A 510 -6.30 25.16 42.32
CA GLU A 510 -5.01 24.69 41.81
C GLU A 510 -5.06 24.64 40.29
N CYS A 511 -4.11 25.31 39.64
CA CYS A 511 -3.92 25.23 38.20
C CYS A 511 -2.45 25.03 37.84
N ASP A 512 -2.23 24.34 36.72
CA ASP A 512 -0.93 24.25 36.06
C ASP A 512 -0.85 25.28 34.93
N MET A 513 0.03 26.25 35.11
CA MET A 513 0.23 27.40 34.24
C MET A 513 1.17 27.04 33.09
N LEU A 514 0.70 27.14 31.84
CA LEU A 514 1.50 26.72 30.67
C LEU A 514 2.19 27.89 29.94
N GLU A 515 1.81 29.13 30.24
CA GLU A 515 2.42 30.33 29.68
C GLU A 515 3.01 31.23 30.77
N ALA A 516 4.18 31.80 30.49
CA ALA A 516 4.81 32.82 31.31
C ALA A 516 4.26 34.21 30.95
N GLY A 517 3.92 35.00 31.98
CA GLY A 517 3.49 36.39 31.85
C GLY A 517 2.12 36.64 31.19
N GLY A 518 1.76 37.91 31.05
CA GLY A 518 0.46 38.35 30.53
C GLY A 518 -0.66 38.39 31.56
N VAL A 519 -1.80 38.97 31.17
CA VAL A 519 -2.97 39.14 32.04
C VAL A 519 -3.93 37.97 31.87
N GLU A 520 -4.27 37.30 32.95
CA GLU A 520 -5.20 36.16 32.96
C GLU A 520 -5.99 36.05 34.26
N ASP A 521 -7.26 35.65 34.19
CA ASP A 521 -8.05 35.23 35.35
C ASP A 521 -8.13 33.70 35.47
N PHE A 522 -8.03 33.20 36.70
CA PHE A 522 -8.09 31.76 37.02
C PHE A 522 -9.45 31.32 37.54
N LEU A 523 -10.01 32.19 38.36
CA LEU A 523 -11.24 32.02 39.07
C LEU A 523 -11.92 33.37 38.99
N TYR A 524 -13.08 33.38 38.35
CA TYR A 524 -13.82 34.59 38.12
C TYR A 524 -15.27 34.39 38.54
N ASN A 525 -15.77 35.26 39.42
CA ASN A 525 -17.15 35.27 39.89
C ASN A 525 -17.76 36.65 39.68
N THR A 526 -18.91 36.70 38.98
CA THR A 526 -19.64 37.95 38.75
C THR A 526 -21.07 37.85 39.13
N THR A 527 -21.66 39.03 39.23
CA THR A 527 -23.09 39.22 39.06
C THR A 527 -23.38 40.24 37.95
N GLY A 528 -23.28 39.83 36.67
CA GLY A 528 -23.93 40.51 35.54
C GLY A 528 -23.53 41.97 35.17
N ALA A 529 -22.50 42.57 35.78
CA ALA A 529 -21.90 43.84 35.37
C ALA A 529 -20.46 43.93 35.94
N PRO A 530 -19.52 44.67 35.32
CA PRO A 530 -18.08 44.66 35.67
C PRO A 530 -17.71 45.16 37.08
N ASN A 531 -18.69 45.49 37.93
CA ASN A 531 -18.47 46.25 39.16
C ASN A 531 -18.64 45.44 40.46
N SER A 532 -19.11 44.18 40.41
CA SER A 532 -19.13 43.27 41.56
C SER A 532 -18.42 41.97 41.20
N VAL A 533 -17.13 41.90 41.48
CA VAL A 533 -16.22 40.89 40.94
C VAL A 533 -15.28 40.39 42.02
N TYR A 534 -15.25 39.08 42.21
CA TYR A 534 -14.11 38.40 42.81
C TYR A 534 -13.32 37.71 41.70
N SER A 535 -12.03 38.01 41.57
CA SER A 535 -11.16 37.24 40.69
C SER A 535 -9.77 37.02 41.24
N ILE A 536 -9.19 35.86 40.95
CA ILE A 536 -7.76 35.62 41.10
C ILE A 536 -7.14 35.82 39.73
N ARG A 537 -6.19 36.74 39.64
CA ARG A 537 -5.61 37.23 38.40
C ARG A 537 -4.09 37.17 38.43
N ARG A 538 -3.46 36.83 37.32
CA ARG A 538 -2.09 37.26 37.05
C ARG A 538 -2.11 38.61 36.36
N SER A 539 -1.44 39.59 36.95
CA SER A 539 -1.31 40.93 36.38
C SER A 539 -0.28 40.96 35.25
N ALA A 540 -0.24 42.05 34.47
CA ALA A 540 0.75 42.22 33.40
C ALA A 540 2.20 42.16 33.91
N ASN A 541 2.42 42.50 35.18
CA ASN A 541 3.72 42.45 35.84
C ASN A 541 4.03 41.08 36.46
N SER A 542 3.26 40.05 36.09
CA SER A 542 3.38 38.68 36.60
C SER A 542 3.24 38.56 38.11
N THR A 543 2.42 39.40 38.73
CA THR A 543 2.01 39.23 40.13
C THR A 543 0.66 38.54 40.19
N ILE A 544 0.50 37.62 41.15
CA ILE A 544 -0.81 37.09 41.48
C ILE A 544 -1.50 38.09 42.38
N VAL A 545 -2.64 38.56 41.90
CA VAL A 545 -3.48 39.54 42.58
C VAL A 545 -4.88 38.97 42.74
N ILE A 546 -5.51 39.30 43.85
CA ILE A 546 -6.94 39.06 44.03
C ILE A 546 -7.65 40.39 43.84
N LEU A 547 -8.52 40.44 42.84
CA LEU A 547 -9.41 41.57 42.64
C LEU A 547 -10.69 41.31 43.40
N VAL A 548 -11.02 42.23 44.29
CA VAL A 548 -12.33 42.25 44.94
C VAL A 548 -12.95 43.61 44.68
N ARG A 549 -14.02 43.60 43.89
CA ARG A 549 -14.77 44.79 43.49
C ARG A 549 -16.21 44.68 43.95
N SER A 550 -16.75 45.81 44.37
CA SER A 550 -18.16 46.04 44.64
C SER A 550 -18.56 47.39 44.05
N ASN A 551 -19.87 47.65 43.95
CA ASN A 551 -20.40 48.93 43.47
C ASN A 551 -19.91 50.17 44.26
N ALA A 552 -19.27 49.98 45.42
CA ALA A 552 -18.78 51.06 46.30
C ALA A 552 -17.26 51.06 46.51
N LEU A 553 -16.54 49.95 46.26
CA LEU A 553 -15.11 49.79 46.58
C LEU A 553 -14.42 48.82 45.61
N SER A 554 -13.22 49.15 45.16
CA SER A 554 -12.33 48.24 44.41
C SER A 554 -10.99 48.10 45.14
N GLY A 555 -10.54 46.87 45.35
CA GLY A 555 -9.23 46.58 45.94
C GLY A 555 -8.52 45.47 45.16
N ASP A 556 -7.25 45.71 44.83
CA ASP A 556 -6.35 44.73 44.22
C ASP A 556 -5.35 44.27 45.29
N TYR A 557 -5.36 42.99 45.64
CA TYR A 557 -4.56 42.44 46.72
C TYR A 557 -3.44 41.55 46.18
N VAL A 558 -2.19 41.98 46.33
CA VAL A 558 -1.03 41.26 45.80
C VAL A 558 -0.64 40.12 46.73
N LEU A 559 -0.64 38.89 46.22
CA LEU A 559 -0.19 37.70 46.96
C LEU A 559 1.30 37.41 46.79
N GLY A 560 1.85 37.75 45.61
CA GLY A 560 3.26 37.54 45.29
C GLY A 560 3.54 37.56 43.79
N SER A 561 4.81 37.32 43.42
CA SER A 561 5.23 37.21 42.01
C SER A 561 5.14 35.76 41.54
N PHE A 562 4.64 35.56 40.31
CA PHE A 562 4.60 34.29 39.60
C PHE A 562 4.90 34.52 38.11
N PRO A 563 6.19 34.66 37.72
CA PRO A 563 6.60 34.99 36.36
C PRO A 563 6.63 33.80 35.40
N GLY A 564 6.67 32.58 35.91
CA GLY A 564 6.92 31.37 35.12
C GLY A 564 5.68 30.53 34.79
N THR A 565 5.97 29.30 34.40
CA THR A 565 5.03 28.18 34.24
C THR A 565 5.07 27.27 35.47
N GLY A 566 4.07 26.39 35.63
CA GLY A 566 4.01 25.40 36.70
C GLY A 566 2.79 25.57 37.61
N ILE A 567 2.80 24.86 38.74
CA ILE A 567 1.65 24.79 39.64
C ILE A 567 1.49 26.09 40.43
N LEU A 568 0.30 26.68 40.32
CA LEU A 568 -0.19 27.76 41.14
C LEU A 568 -1.34 27.24 41.99
N LYS A 569 -1.22 27.35 43.31
CA LYS A 569 -2.29 27.03 44.26
C LYS A 569 -2.58 28.23 45.14
N VAL A 570 -3.85 28.64 45.18
CA VAL A 570 -4.31 29.80 45.93
C VAL A 570 -5.49 29.39 46.80
N ALA A 571 -5.42 29.70 48.09
CA ALA A 571 -6.53 29.60 49.03
C ALA A 571 -6.94 31.01 49.46
N ALA A 572 -8.20 31.36 49.23
CA ALA A 572 -8.74 32.68 49.49
C ALA A 572 -10.03 32.58 50.30
N ARG A 573 -10.09 33.30 51.42
CA ARG A 573 -11.25 33.43 52.29
C ARG A 573 -11.83 34.83 52.20
N PHE A 574 -13.11 34.89 51.97
CA PHE A 574 -13.91 36.08 52.21
C PHE A 574 -14.78 35.89 53.45
N LYS A 575 -14.78 36.89 54.31
CA LYS A 575 -15.74 37.09 55.37
C LYS A 575 -16.18 38.55 55.30
N LYS A 576 -17.46 38.86 55.53
CA LYS A 576 -17.88 40.26 55.57
C LYS A 576 -16.99 41.06 56.55
N GLY A 577 -16.27 42.07 56.04
CA GLY A 577 -15.33 42.91 56.79
C GLY A 577 -13.88 42.43 56.78
N ALA A 578 -13.58 41.24 56.28
CA ALA A 578 -12.24 40.65 56.28
C ALA A 578 -12.01 39.73 55.08
N PHE A 579 -10.94 39.96 54.35
CA PHE A 579 -10.49 39.10 53.27
C PHE A 579 -9.07 38.62 53.57
N ALA A 580 -8.78 37.36 53.32
CA ALA A 580 -7.47 36.77 53.55
C ALA A 580 -7.15 35.75 52.48
N ALA A 581 -5.90 35.67 52.03
CA ALA A 581 -5.49 34.68 51.06
C ALA A 581 -4.03 34.27 51.23
N SER A 582 -3.72 33.05 50.78
CA SER A 582 -2.37 32.50 50.74
C SER A 582 -2.13 31.86 49.38
N MET A 583 -0.89 31.98 48.89
CA MET A 583 -0.43 31.40 47.63
C MET A 583 0.71 30.42 47.92
N ASN A 584 0.64 29.20 47.39
CA ASN A 584 1.67 28.17 47.47
C ASN A 584 2.19 27.91 48.91
N GLY A 585 1.31 27.99 49.91
CA GLY A 585 1.68 27.84 51.33
C GLY A 585 2.52 28.99 51.91
N GLY A 586 2.54 30.14 51.23
CA GLY A 586 3.21 31.36 51.66
C GLY A 586 2.50 32.06 52.82
N ALA A 587 2.98 33.26 53.15
CA ALA A 587 2.36 34.09 54.20
C ALA A 587 0.95 34.53 53.80
N VAL A 588 0.05 34.59 54.78
CA VAL A 588 -1.32 35.09 54.57
C VAL A 588 -1.28 36.59 54.35
N VAL A 589 -1.91 37.03 53.26
CA VAL A 589 -2.20 38.43 52.97
C VAL A 589 -3.65 38.69 53.37
N SER A 590 -3.85 39.60 54.33
CA SER A 590 -5.18 39.94 54.85
C SER A 590 -5.49 41.43 54.73
N THR A 591 -6.77 41.75 54.59
CA THR A 591 -7.29 43.12 54.43
C THR A 591 -8.75 43.19 54.90
N SER A 592 -9.30 44.39 55.05
CA SER A 592 -10.72 44.58 55.28
C SER A 592 -11.47 44.75 53.96
N HIS A 593 -12.59 44.03 53.80
CA HIS A 593 -13.49 44.23 52.66
C HIS A 593 -14.94 43.97 53.08
N ASN A 594 -15.80 44.99 52.96
CA ASN A 594 -17.07 45.04 53.69
C ASN A 594 -18.28 44.43 52.94
N ASP A 595 -18.17 44.18 51.63
CA ASP A 595 -19.28 43.64 50.83
C ASP A 595 -18.81 43.05 49.48
N LEU A 596 -19.53 42.05 48.95
CA LEU A 596 -19.38 41.51 47.59
C LEU A 596 -20.57 41.86 46.67
N GLY A 597 -21.57 42.62 47.15
CA GLY A 597 -22.76 42.99 46.39
C GLY A 597 -23.81 41.86 46.32
N THR A 598 -25.07 42.21 46.02
CA THR A 598 -26.26 41.35 46.23
C THR A 598 -26.96 40.83 44.97
N ASN A 599 -26.33 40.79 43.79
CA ASN A 599 -27.05 40.39 42.56
C ASN A 599 -27.08 38.86 42.31
N THR A 600 -28.10 38.43 41.55
CA THR A 600 -28.66 37.06 41.51
C THR A 600 -28.16 36.16 40.38
N THR A 601 -27.02 36.47 39.75
CA THR A 601 -26.46 35.64 38.67
C THR A 601 -24.99 35.35 38.94
N ALA A 602 -24.72 34.70 40.08
CA ALA A 602 -23.40 34.28 40.47
C ALA A 602 -22.99 33.01 39.73
N GLY A 603 -21.73 32.92 39.36
CA GLY A 603 -21.23 31.82 38.56
C GLY A 603 -19.72 31.81 38.52
N TRP A 604 -19.18 30.61 38.50
CA TRP A 604 -17.77 30.40 38.30
C TRP A 604 -17.42 30.37 36.82
N TYR A 605 -16.36 31.10 36.44
CA TYR A 605 -15.76 31.05 35.13
C TYR A 605 -14.24 30.89 35.22
N GLY A 606 -13.67 30.09 34.33
CA GLY A 606 -12.22 29.95 34.16
C GLY A 606 -11.54 31.13 33.42
N SER A 607 -12.30 32.15 33.00
CA SER A 607 -11.80 33.44 32.48
C SER A 607 -12.92 34.50 32.42
N PHE A 608 -12.57 35.79 32.49
CA PHE A 608 -13.48 36.91 32.30
C PHE A 608 -13.63 37.34 30.83
N SER A 609 -14.83 37.81 30.46
CA SER A 609 -15.10 38.47 29.18
C SER A 609 -14.17 39.66 28.95
N GLY A 610 -13.46 39.67 27.82
CA GLY A 610 -12.49 40.72 27.47
C GLY A 610 -11.06 40.50 27.97
N ILE A 611 -10.83 39.47 28.80
CA ILE A 611 -9.47 39.02 29.14
C ILE A 611 -9.14 37.75 28.34
N PRO A 612 -7.97 37.69 27.68
CA PRO A 612 -7.56 36.51 26.93
C PRO A 612 -7.54 35.27 27.84
N VAL A 613 -8.20 34.19 27.41
CA VAL A 613 -8.02 32.88 28.02
C VAL A 613 -6.59 32.45 27.69
N GLN A 614 -5.72 32.24 28.67
CA GLN A 614 -4.41 31.66 28.42
C GLN A 614 -4.45 30.15 28.68
N GLY A 615 -3.46 29.43 28.17
CA GLY A 615 -3.44 27.98 28.32
C GLY A 615 -3.06 27.56 29.74
N LYS A 616 -3.95 26.80 30.37
CA LYS A 616 -3.74 26.21 31.69
C LYS A 616 -4.51 24.91 31.84
N TYR A 617 -4.07 24.08 32.78
CA TYR A 617 -4.89 22.98 33.28
C TYR A 617 -5.39 23.31 34.67
N LEU A 618 -6.69 23.21 34.85
CA LEU A 618 -7.28 23.36 36.17
C LEU A 618 -7.34 21.99 36.85
N ARG A 619 -6.75 21.88 38.04
CA ARG A 619 -6.52 20.62 38.74
C ARG A 619 -7.45 20.43 39.94
N GLU A 620 -7.73 21.50 40.66
CA GLU A 620 -8.58 21.48 41.84
C GLU A 620 -9.39 22.76 41.93
N ILE A 621 -10.67 22.63 42.29
CA ILE A 621 -11.37 23.68 43.04
C ILE A 621 -12.10 23.06 44.22
N THR A 622 -11.84 23.61 45.40
CA THR A 622 -12.51 23.24 46.63
C THR A 622 -13.12 24.48 47.28
N THR A 623 -14.39 24.41 47.65
CA THR A 623 -15.10 25.48 48.36
C THR A 623 -15.46 25.00 49.75
N TYR A 624 -15.08 25.76 50.77
CA TYR A 624 -15.47 25.56 52.16
C TYR A 624 -16.46 26.64 52.60
N GLY A 625 -17.29 26.27 53.56
CA GLY A 625 -18.12 27.22 54.28
C GLY A 625 -17.34 28.05 55.30
N PRO A 626 -18.04 28.68 56.26
CA PRO A 626 -17.42 29.49 57.31
C PRO A 626 -16.45 28.72 58.21
N GLY A 627 -15.52 29.44 58.83
CA GLY A 627 -14.68 28.89 59.93
C GLY A 627 -13.27 28.44 59.56
N ILE A 628 -12.80 28.72 58.33
CA ILE A 628 -11.40 28.47 57.95
C ILE A 628 -10.49 29.55 58.57
N THR A 629 -9.45 29.13 59.26
CA THR A 629 -8.44 29.99 59.90
C THR A 629 -7.28 30.33 58.96
N ASP A 630 -6.44 31.30 59.35
CA ASP A 630 -5.29 31.73 58.55
C ASP A 630 -4.21 30.65 58.45
N SER A 631 -3.96 29.87 59.51
CA SER A 631 -3.06 28.71 59.46
C SER A 631 -3.59 27.62 58.52
N GLN A 632 -4.91 27.41 58.51
CA GLN A 632 -5.57 26.51 57.58
C GLN A 632 -5.51 27.01 56.13
N LEU A 633 -5.54 28.32 55.87
CA LEU A 633 -5.32 28.88 54.52
C LEU A 633 -3.90 28.58 54.01
N VAL A 634 -2.90 28.68 54.89
CA VAL A 634 -1.52 28.28 54.56
C VAL A 634 -1.49 26.79 54.24
N ALA A 635 -2.09 25.93 55.08
CA ALA A 635 -2.13 24.49 54.84
C ALA A 635 -2.81 24.13 53.51
N LEU A 636 -3.97 24.73 53.22
CA LEU A 636 -4.76 24.50 52.01
C LEU A 636 -4.11 24.97 50.71
N SER A 637 -3.24 25.98 50.78
CA SER A 637 -2.54 26.51 49.59
C SER A 637 -1.20 25.84 49.32
N ARG A 638 -0.77 24.86 50.13
CA ARG A 638 0.49 24.12 49.88
C ARG A 638 0.33 23.18 48.68
N ILE A 639 1.35 23.16 47.81
CA ILE A 639 1.47 22.28 46.64
C ILE A 639 1.93 20.88 47.07
#